data_AF-A0A944ET77-F1
#
_entry.id   AF-A0A944ET77-F1
#
_cell.length_a   1.000
_cell.length_b   1.000
_cell.length_c   1.000
_cell.angle_alpha   90.00
_cell.angle_beta   90.00
_cell.angle_gamma   90.00
#
_symmetry.space_group_name_H-M   'P 1'
#
loop_
_entity.id
_entity.type
_entity.pdbx_description
1 polymer ?
#
loop_
_entity_poly.entity_id
_entity_poly.type
_entity_poly.pdbx_seq_one_letter_code
_entity_poly.pdbx_strand_id
1 'polypeptide(L)'
;MANPAIRVRLKQGASESDVGALKAWLEREHRLEQLRTNGDLEIKQRAGTEEHGAPMSAAWEILLVLIGAAGSTVFVEVLAQVKSGVRAWQDNRRSVEHGEPPEVEVIPDRDAR
;
A
#
# COMPACT_ATOMS: atom_id res chain seq x y z
N MET A 1 15.01 15.22 5.69
CA MET A 1 15.05 14.41 4.46
C MET A 1 13.69 13.74 4.33
N ALA A 2 13.13 13.68 3.12
CA ALA A 2 11.90 12.92 2.89
C ALA A 2 12.20 11.43 3.06
N ASN A 3 11.32 10.70 3.73
CA ASN A 3 11.47 9.26 3.90
C ASN A 3 10.98 8.55 2.63
N PRO A 4 11.71 7.55 2.10
CA PRO A 4 11.22 6.75 0.99
C PRO A 4 9.88 6.11 1.36
N ALA A 5 8.91 6.21 0.47
CA ALA A 5 7.59 5.65 0.67
C ALA A 5 7.10 4.85 -0.54
N ILE A 6 6.15 3.96 -0.30
CA ILE A 6 5.42 3.24 -1.33
C ILE A 6 3.95 3.56 -1.13
N ARG A 7 3.32 4.11 -2.16
CA ARG A 7 1.90 4.41 -2.21
C ARG A 7 1.16 3.25 -2.87
N VAL A 8 0.15 2.73 -2.20
CA VAL A 8 -0.77 1.73 -2.74
C VAL A 8 -2.11 2.44 -2.91
N ARG A 9 -2.46 2.76 -4.16
CA ARG A 9 -3.68 3.48 -4.52
C ARG A 9 -4.75 2.48 -4.94
N LEU A 10 -5.89 2.52 -4.28
CA LEU A 10 -7.06 1.75 -4.70
C LEU A 10 -7.92 2.64 -5.61
N LYS A 11 -8.17 2.19 -6.84
CA LYS A 11 -8.93 2.95 -7.85
C LYS A 11 -10.44 2.80 -7.63
N GLN A 12 -11.20 3.51 -8.46
CA GLN A 12 -12.66 3.50 -8.53
C GLN A 12 -13.24 2.09 -8.29
N GLY A 13 -14.18 1.97 -7.33
CA GLY A 13 -14.82 0.72 -6.94
C GLY A 13 -14.31 0.11 -5.62
N ALA A 14 -13.22 0.63 -5.04
CA ALA A 14 -12.78 0.23 -3.71
C ALA A 14 -13.58 0.91 -2.59
N SER A 15 -14.10 0.12 -1.66
CA SER A 15 -14.70 0.59 -0.42
C SER A 15 -13.64 0.87 0.65
N GLU A 16 -13.97 1.64 1.69
CA GLU A 16 -13.10 1.83 2.86
C GLU A 16 -12.74 0.49 3.53
N SER A 17 -13.67 -0.47 3.50
CA SER A 17 -13.44 -1.83 4.01
C SER A 17 -12.32 -2.54 3.23
N ASP A 18 -12.25 -2.35 1.91
CA ASP A 18 -11.21 -2.95 1.07
C ASP A 18 -9.82 -2.41 1.40
N VAL A 19 -9.75 -1.12 1.68
CA VAL A 19 -8.52 -0.44 2.08
C VAL A 19 -8.06 -0.97 3.44
N GLY A 20 -8.98 -1.08 4.40
CA GLY A 20 -8.69 -1.65 5.71
C GLY A 20 -8.24 -3.12 5.62
N ALA A 21 -8.90 -3.92 4.78
CA ALA A 21 -8.57 -5.31 4.56
C ALA A 21 -7.18 -5.48 3.90
N LEU A 22 -6.88 -4.70 2.86
CA LEU A 22 -5.58 -4.71 2.21
C LEU A 22 -4.47 -4.22 3.14
N LYS A 23 -4.73 -3.18 3.96
CA LYS A 23 -3.78 -2.72 4.97
C LYS A 23 -3.49 -3.84 5.97
N ALA A 24 -4.51 -4.47 6.53
CA ALA A 24 -4.35 -5.55 7.49
C ALA A 24 -3.62 -6.76 6.90
N TRP A 25 -3.84 -7.05 5.61
CA TRP A 25 -3.10 -8.07 4.86
C TRP A 25 -1.60 -7.72 4.81
N LEU A 26 -1.26 -6.53 4.31
CA LEU A 26 0.14 -6.09 4.19
C LEU A 26 0.85 -6.00 5.55
N GLU A 27 0.12 -5.63 6.60
CA GLU A 27 0.66 -5.58 7.97
C GLU A 27 1.06 -6.95 8.54
N ARG A 28 0.52 -8.04 7.99
CA ARG A 28 0.80 -9.44 8.38
C ARG A 28 1.79 -10.15 7.46
N GLU A 29 2.17 -9.53 6.34
CA GLU A 29 3.20 -10.07 5.47
C GLU A 29 4.52 -10.15 6.25
N HIS A 30 5.07 -11.36 6.41
CA HIS A 30 6.16 -11.65 7.34
C HIS A 30 7.31 -10.62 7.30
N ARG A 31 7.74 -10.22 6.11
CA ARG A 31 8.82 -9.24 5.94
C ARG A 31 8.40 -7.81 6.34
N LEU A 32 7.18 -7.41 6.03
CA LEU A 32 6.65 -6.08 6.38
C LEU A 32 6.38 -6.00 7.88
N GLU A 33 5.88 -7.08 8.47
CA GLU A 33 5.71 -7.23 9.92
C GLU A 33 7.03 -7.06 10.66
N GLN A 34 8.10 -7.75 10.25
CA GLN A 34 9.43 -7.61 10.86
C GLN A 34 9.92 -6.16 10.84
N LEU A 35 9.83 -5.49 9.69
CA LEU A 35 10.28 -4.09 9.56
C LEU A 35 9.44 -3.15 10.43
N ARG A 36 8.13 -3.39 10.55
CA ARG A 36 7.25 -2.61 11.44
C ARG A 36 7.61 -2.81 12.91
N THR A 37 7.80 -4.06 13.33
CA THR A 37 8.17 -4.39 14.72
C THR A 37 9.54 -3.83 15.09
N ASN A 38 10.47 -3.75 14.14
CA ASN A 38 11.79 -3.13 14.34
C ASN A 38 11.76 -1.59 14.32
N GLY A 39 10.62 -0.97 13.96
CA GLY A 39 10.48 0.47 13.84
C GLY A 39 11.08 1.06 12.56
N ASP A 40 11.37 0.23 11.55
CA ASP A 40 11.94 0.65 10.26
C ASP A 40 10.88 0.99 9.21
N LEU A 41 9.64 0.53 9.42
CA LEU A 41 8.51 0.69 8.49
C LEU A 41 7.26 1.14 9.22
N GLU A 42 6.55 2.13 8.67
CA GLU A 42 5.23 2.55 9.12
C GLU A 42 4.21 2.37 7.99
N ILE A 43 3.04 1.79 8.29
CA ILE A 43 1.96 1.60 7.31
C ILE A 43 0.73 2.40 7.73
N LYS A 44 0.34 3.39 6.92
CA LYS A 44 -0.78 4.31 7.18
C LYS A 44 -1.85 4.17 6.12
N GLN A 45 -3.11 4.33 6.52
CA GLN A 45 -4.22 4.59 5.61
C GLN A 45 -4.44 6.11 5.54
N ARG A 46 -4.68 6.65 4.34
CA ARG A 46 -5.03 8.06 4.14
C ARG A 46 -6.02 8.22 2.99
N ALA A 47 -6.81 9.30 3.03
CA ALA A 47 -7.48 9.76 1.83
C ALA A 47 -6.42 10.24 0.84
N GLY A 48 -6.51 9.79 -0.40
CA GLY A 48 -5.62 10.21 -1.48
C GLY A 48 -5.88 11.66 -1.88
N THR A 49 -4.83 12.33 -2.32
CA THR A 49 -4.91 13.69 -2.86
C THR A 49 -5.50 13.65 -4.28
N GLU A 50 -6.49 14.50 -4.55
CA GLU A 50 -7.02 14.71 -5.90
C GLU A 50 -5.89 15.16 -6.83
N GLU A 51 -5.51 14.33 -7.81
CA GLU A 51 -4.80 14.81 -8.98
C GLU A 51 -5.78 15.66 -9.80
N HIS A 52 -5.40 16.89 -10.11
CA HIS A 52 -6.20 17.86 -10.85
C HIS A 52 -6.79 17.23 -12.12
N GLY A 53 -8.12 17.05 -12.17
CA GLY A 53 -8.87 16.77 -13.39
C GLY A 53 -9.80 15.55 -13.43
N ALA A 54 -9.84 14.70 -12.40
CA ALA A 54 -10.76 13.56 -12.37
C ALA A 54 -11.89 13.75 -11.33
N PRO A 55 -13.15 13.98 -11.75
CA PRO A 55 -14.25 14.28 -10.84
C PRO A 55 -14.93 13.00 -10.37
N MET A 56 -14.30 12.16 -9.55
CA MET A 56 -15.05 11.05 -8.91
C MET A 56 -14.31 10.39 -7.73
N SER A 57 -14.85 10.61 -6.52
CA SER A 57 -14.54 10.03 -5.19
C SER A 57 -13.07 9.99 -4.76
N ALA A 58 -12.73 10.59 -3.61
CA ALA A 58 -11.42 10.51 -2.98
C ALA A 58 -10.89 9.06 -3.00
N ALA A 59 -9.86 8.80 -3.83
CA ALA A 59 -9.22 7.50 -3.89
C ALA A 59 -8.56 7.25 -2.53
N TRP A 60 -8.74 6.09 -1.93
CA TRP A 60 -8.04 5.76 -0.69
C TRP A 60 -6.63 5.24 -0.99
N GLU A 61 -5.69 5.59 -0.13
CA GLU A 61 -4.28 5.21 -0.26
C GLU A 61 -3.78 4.53 1.01
N ILE A 62 -2.93 3.52 0.83
CA ILE A 62 -2.09 2.96 1.89
C ILE A 62 -0.66 3.45 1.63
N LEU A 63 -0.07 4.12 2.61
CA LEU A 63 1.29 4.63 2.55
C LEU A 63 2.19 3.76 3.42
N LEU A 64 3.21 3.17 2.81
CA LEU A 64 4.27 2.45 3.49
C LEU A 64 5.52 3.34 3.53
N VAL A 65 5.86 3.87 4.70
CA VAL A 65 6.98 4.83 4.89
C VAL A 65 8.14 4.13 5.57
N LEU A 66 9.32 4.15 4.94
CA LEU A 66 10.55 3.67 5.56
C LEU A 66 11.13 4.78 6.45
N ILE A 67 11.03 4.59 7.76
CA ILE A 67 11.38 5.59 8.79
C ILE A 67 12.78 5.34 9.41
N GLY A 68 13.34 4.14 9.24
CA GLY A 68 14.66 3.77 9.75
C GLY A 68 15.81 4.05 8.78
N ALA A 69 17.03 3.64 9.16
CA ALA A 69 18.22 3.68 8.29
C ALA A 69 18.18 2.59 7.19
N ALA A 70 17.01 2.38 6.60
CA ALA A 70 16.79 1.43 5.54
C ALA A 70 17.48 1.92 4.26
N GLY A 71 18.55 1.24 3.85
CA GLY A 71 19.27 1.54 2.61
C GLY A 71 18.39 1.35 1.36
N SER A 72 18.83 1.88 0.22
CA SER A 72 18.09 1.81 -1.05
C SER A 72 17.74 0.38 -1.49
N THR A 73 18.52 -0.62 -1.08
CA THR A 73 18.24 -2.05 -1.32
C THR A 73 16.97 -2.50 -0.61
N VAL A 74 16.80 -2.12 0.66
CA VAL A 74 15.62 -2.48 1.47
C VAL A 74 14.36 -1.91 0.81
N PHE A 75 14.42 -0.69 0.27
CA PHE A 75 13.28 -0.11 -0.46
C PHE A 75 12.85 -0.96 -1.66
N VAL A 76 13.79 -1.45 -2.47
CA VAL A 76 13.46 -2.28 -3.65
C VAL A 76 12.82 -3.59 -3.22
N GLU A 77 13.32 -4.19 -2.15
CA GLU A 77 12.78 -5.44 -1.62
C GLU A 77 11.38 -5.25 -1.03
N VAL A 78 11.16 -4.16 -0.28
CA VAL A 78 9.83 -3.82 0.24
C VAL A 78 8.87 -3.52 -0.90
N LEU A 79 9.28 -2.81 -1.95
CA LEU A 79 8.46 -2.57 -3.13
C LEU A 79 8.04 -3.87 -3.82
N ALA A 80 8.97 -4.81 -3.99
CA ALA A 80 8.68 -6.14 -4.55
C ALA A 80 7.70 -6.92 -3.66
N GLN A 81 7.91 -6.89 -2.34
CA GLN A 81 7.02 -7.55 -1.39
C GLN A 81 5.61 -6.96 -1.44
N VAL A 82 5.46 -5.64 -1.46
CA VAL A 82 4.16 -4.96 -1.54
C VAL A 82 3.43 -5.36 -2.82
N LYS A 83 4.12 -5.35 -3.97
CA LYS A 83 3.51 -5.79 -5.25
C LYS A 83 3.03 -7.24 -5.18
N SER A 84 3.83 -8.13 -4.59
CA SER A 84 3.46 -9.54 -4.43
C SER A 84 2.27 -9.71 -3.47
N GLY A 85 2.29 -9.01 -2.33
CA GLY A 85 1.23 -9.06 -1.32
C GLY A 85 -0.09 -8.51 -1.83
N VAL A 86 -0.08 -7.40 -2.58
CA VAL A 86 -1.27 -6.84 -3.24
C VAL A 86 -1.87 -7.85 -4.21
N ARG A 87 -1.04 -8.49 -5.04
CA ARG A 87 -1.51 -9.51 -5.99
C ARG A 87 -2.13 -10.71 -5.27
N ALA A 88 -1.46 -11.23 -4.25
CA ALA A 88 -1.96 -12.34 -3.46
C ALA A 88 -3.29 -12.01 -2.77
N TRP A 89 -3.43 -10.78 -2.25
CA TRP A 89 -4.68 -10.29 -1.68
C TRP A 89 -5.80 -10.21 -2.74
N GLN A 90 -5.53 -9.68 -3.93
CA GLN A 90 -6.53 -9.62 -5.02
C GLN A 90 -6.97 -11.02 -5.46
N ASP A 91 -6.03 -11.96 -5.60
CA ASP A 91 -6.31 -13.36 -5.95
C ASP A 91 -7.17 -14.04 -4.87
N ASN A 92 -6.82 -13.84 -3.59
CA ASN A 92 -7.62 -14.35 -2.46
C ASN A 92 -9.02 -13.74 -2.44
N ARG A 93 -9.13 -12.42 -2.63
CA ARG A 93 -10.40 -11.71 -2.62
C ARG A 93 -11.33 -12.21 -3.73
N ARG A 94 -10.81 -12.41 -4.94
CA ARG A 94 -11.56 -13.00 -6.06
C ARG A 94 -12.06 -14.42 -5.73
N SER A 95 -11.34 -15.17 -4.88
CA SER A 95 -11.73 -16.51 -4.46
C SER A 95 -12.77 -16.52 -3.32
N VAL A 96 -12.81 -15.49 -2.48
CA VAL A 96 -13.63 -15.46 -1.25
C VAL A 96 -14.91 -14.64 -1.42
N GLU A 97 -14.87 -13.55 -2.19
CA GLU A 97 -16.03 -12.70 -2.44
C GLU A 97 -16.46 -12.79 -3.91
N HIS A 98 -17.78 -12.83 -4.15
CA HIS A 98 -18.32 -12.72 -5.50
C HIS A 98 -18.22 -11.28 -5.99
N GLY A 99 -17.16 -10.98 -6.75
CA GLY A 99 -16.94 -9.69 -7.38
C GLY A 99 -15.52 -9.55 -7.94
N GLU A 100 -15.31 -8.57 -8.81
CA GLU A 100 -13.96 -8.23 -9.26
C GLU A 100 -13.23 -7.48 -8.12
N PRO A 101 -12.02 -7.89 -7.73
CA PRO A 101 -11.22 -7.11 -6.78
C PRO A 101 -10.97 -5.70 -7.31
N PRO A 102 -10.88 -4.68 -6.43
CA PRO A 102 -10.57 -3.33 -6.86
C PRO A 102 -9.22 -3.31 -7.58
N GLU A 103 -9.12 -2.46 -8.60
CA GLU A 103 -7.84 -2.20 -9.25
C GLU A 103 -6.92 -1.47 -8.27
N VAL A 104 -5.73 -2.03 -8.04
CA VAL A 104 -4.74 -1.50 -7.10
C VAL A 104 -3.46 -1.14 -7.85
N GLU A 105 -2.97 0.07 -7.63
CA GLU A 105 -1.72 0.57 -8.20
C GLU A 105 -0.68 0.76 -7.10
N VAL A 106 0.55 0.26 -7.33
CA VAL A 106 1.67 0.38 -6.40
C VAL A 106 2.72 1.32 -6.97
N ILE A 107 2.81 2.51 -6.39
CA ILE A 107 3.61 3.65 -6.85
C ILE A 107 4.77 3.88 -5.87
N PRO A 108 6.04 3.80 -6.31
CA PRO A 108 7.16 4.21 -5.47
C PRO A 108 7.18 5.73 -5.34
N ASP A 109 7.38 6.22 -4.12
CA ASP A 109 7.48 7.64 -3.80
C ASP A 109 8.76 7.92 -3.03
N ARG A 110 9.82 8.29 -3.75
CA ARG A 110 11.14 8.55 -3.12
C ARG A 110 11.23 9.96 -2.52
N ASP A 111 10.21 10.79 -2.69
CA ASP A 111 10.19 12.20 -2.31
C ASP A 111 9.00 12.55 -1.42
N ALA A 112 8.44 11.58 -0.67
CA ALA A 112 7.30 11.80 0.21
C ALA A 112 7.61 12.86 1.27
N ARG A 113 7.23 14.11 0.97
CA ARG A 113 7.34 15.29 1.84
C ARG A 113 6.22 15.31 2.89
#